data_AF-M0JMZ6-F1
#
_entry.id   AF-M0JMZ6-F1
#
_cell.length_a   1.000
_cell.length_b   1.000
_cell.length_c   1.000
_cell.angle_alpha   90.00
_cell.angle_beta   90.00
_cell.angle_gamma   90.00
#
_symmetry.space_group_name_H-M   'P 1'
#
loop_
_entity.id
_entity.type
_entity.pdbx_description
1 polymer ?
#
loop_
_entity_poly.entity_id
_entity_poly.type
_entity_poly.pdbx_seq_one_letter_code
_entity_poly.pdbx_strand_id
1 'polypeptide(L)'
;MEVIGPVIALAAEWKTAMSGTASAVVLQTGGPAISAEAASYLAGGLAALAVGLAALGSGFAERGIGAAAVGAIAEDPDMLGRGLILTVLPETLVILTLVTVFVVT
;
A
#
# COMPACT_ATOMS: atom_id res chain seq x y z
N MET A 1 12.96 -20.01 -18.62
CA MET A 1 11.65 -19.41 -18.99
C MET A 1 10.47 -20.07 -18.29
N GLU A 2 10.64 -21.23 -17.64
CA GLU A 2 9.58 -21.99 -16.94
C GLU A 2 8.99 -21.30 -15.70
N VAL A 3 9.73 -20.38 -15.07
CA VAL A 3 9.31 -19.67 -13.84
C VAL A 3 8.41 -18.46 -14.13
N ILE A 4 8.37 -17.97 -15.37
CA ILE A 4 7.62 -16.74 -15.72
C ILE A 4 6.12 -17.03 -15.96
N GLY A 5 5.79 -18.21 -16.49
CA GLY A 5 4.39 -18.64 -16.72
C GLY A 5 3.51 -18.60 -15.47
N PRO A 6 3.95 -19.16 -14.32
CA PRO A 6 3.20 -19.13 -13.06
C PRO A 6 2.93 -17.72 -12.53
N VAL A 7 3.89 -16.80 -12.68
CA VAL A 7 3.77 -15.42 -12.19
C VAL A 7 2.76 -14.63 -13.02
N ILE A 8 2.73 -14.83 -14.33
CA ILE A 8 1.75 -14.20 -15.23
C ILE A 8 0.34 -14.74 -14.97
N ALA A 9 0.21 -16.04 -14.70
CA ALA A 9 -1.08 -16.65 -14.34
C ALA A 9 -1.63 -16.09 -13.02
N LEU A 10 -0.79 -15.99 -11.99
CA LEU A 10 -1.16 -15.38 -10.70
C LEU A 10 -1.56 -13.91 -10.85
N ALA A 11 -0.86 -13.15 -11.68
CA ALA A 11 -1.20 -11.75 -11.96
C ALA A 11 -2.55 -11.61 -12.69
N ALA A 12 -2.88 -12.54 -13.59
CA ALA A 12 -4.17 -12.59 -14.27
C ALA A 12 -5.29 -12.91 -13.28
N GLU A 13 -5.12 -13.92 -12.42
CA GLU A 13 -6.09 -14.31 -11.39
C GLU A 13 -6.38 -13.17 -10.41
N TRP A 14 -5.35 -12.42 -10.01
CA TRP A 14 -5.50 -11.32 -9.09
C TRP A 14 -6.27 -10.14 -9.71
N LYS A 15 -6.07 -9.87 -11.01
CA LYS A 15 -6.84 -8.87 -11.76
C LYS A 15 -8.32 -9.25 -11.82
N THR A 16 -8.64 -10.51 -12.06
CA THR A 16 -10.04 -11.00 -12.05
C THR A 16 -10.65 -10.94 -10.65
N ALA A 17 -9.90 -11.31 -9.61
CA ALA A 17 -10.34 -11.23 -8.22
C ALA A 17 -10.65 -9.79 -7.79
N MET A 18 -9.78 -8.82 -8.14
CA MET A 18 -10.00 -7.40 -7.85
C MET A 18 -11.22 -6.84 -8.60
N SER A 19 -11.46 -7.28 -9.85
CA SER A 19 -12.65 -6.87 -10.61
C SER A 19 -13.96 -7.46 -10.05
N GLY A 20 -13.90 -8.67 -9.48
CA GLY A 20 -15.04 -9.33 -8.84
C GLY A 20 -15.48 -8.64 -7.54
N THR A 21 -14.53 -8.17 -6.73
CA THR A 21 -14.83 -7.39 -5.52
C THR A 21 -15.42 -6.02 -5.85
N ALA A 22 -14.94 -5.35 -6.90
CA ALA A 22 -15.51 -4.09 -7.37
C ALA A 22 -16.97 -4.26 -7.84
N SER A 23 -17.27 -5.38 -8.52
CA SER A 23 -18.62 -5.71 -8.98
C SER A 23 -19.56 -6.00 -7.80
N ALA A 24 -19.09 -6.69 -6.76
CA ALA A 24 -19.87 -6.95 -5.55
C ALA A 24 -20.22 -5.67 -4.76
N VAL A 25 -19.31 -4.68 -4.74
CA VAL A 25 -19.59 -3.35 -4.16
C VAL A 25 -20.66 -2.60 -4.95
N VAL A 26 -20.62 -2.66 -6.29
CA VAL A 26 -21.61 -2.03 -7.17
C VAL A 26 -22.98 -2.73 -7.09
N LEU A 27 -23.01 -4.05 -6.90
CA LEU A 27 -24.23 -4.85 -6.78
C LEU A 27 -24.93 -4.76 -5.40
N GLN A 28 -24.31 -4.14 -4.39
CA GLN A 28 -24.89 -4.04 -3.04
C GLN A 28 -25.91 -2.89 -2.89
N THR A 29 -26.04 -1.97 -3.86
CA THR A 29 -26.94 -0.81 -3.72
C THR A 29 -28.16 -0.92 -4.64
N GLY A 30 -29.26 -1.49 -4.13
CA GLY A 30 -30.61 -1.31 -4.69
C GLY A 30 -31.19 0.11 -4.50
N GLY A 31 -30.32 1.12 -4.39
CA GLY A 31 -30.67 2.54 -4.24
C GLY A 31 -30.50 3.30 -5.57
N PRO A 32 -30.84 4.60 -5.62
CA PRO A 32 -30.69 5.41 -6.84
C PRO A 32 -29.25 5.29 -7.34
N ALA A 33 -29.09 4.92 -8.61
CA ALA A 33 -27.77 4.79 -9.22
C ALA A 33 -27.05 6.14 -9.11
N ILE A 34 -25.98 6.18 -8.31
CA ILE A 34 -25.03 7.29 -8.34
C ILE A 34 -24.57 7.47 -9.79
N SER A 35 -24.57 8.69 -10.29
CA SER A 35 -24.12 8.95 -11.66
C SER A 35 -22.68 8.44 -11.83
N ALA A 36 -22.35 7.95 -13.03
CA ALA A 36 -21.02 7.38 -13.29
C ALA A 36 -19.88 8.37 -12.95
N GLU A 37 -20.11 9.67 -13.18
CA GLU A 37 -19.19 10.73 -12.75
C GLU A 37 -19.08 10.81 -11.23
N ALA A 38 -20.18 10.82 -10.48
CA ALA A 38 -20.14 10.85 -9.01
C ALA A 38 -19.42 9.63 -8.43
N ALA A 39 -19.61 8.44 -9.03
CA ALA A 39 -18.92 7.22 -8.63
C ALA A 39 -17.40 7.32 -8.83
N SER A 40 -16.94 7.91 -9.94
CA SER A 40 -15.51 8.09 -10.21
C SER A 40 -14.83 9.04 -9.21
N TYR A 41 -15.47 10.16 -8.84
CA TYR A 41 -14.95 11.08 -7.82
C TYR A 41 -14.86 10.43 -6.44
N LEU A 42 -15.87 9.65 -6.06
CA LEU A 42 -15.86 8.89 -4.80
C LEU A 42 -14.74 7.83 -4.79
N ALA A 43 -14.58 7.09 -5.89
CA ALA A 43 -13.51 6.09 -6.01
C ALA A 43 -12.12 6.73 -5.90
N GLY A 44 -11.87 7.86 -6.58
CA GLY A 44 -10.61 8.60 -6.47
C GLY A 44 -10.36 9.15 -5.06
N GLY A 45 -11.39 9.69 -4.41
CA GLY A 45 -11.28 10.20 -3.03
C GLY A 45 -10.97 9.10 -2.01
N LEU A 46 -11.61 7.93 -2.15
CA LEU A 46 -11.36 6.75 -1.30
C LEU A 46 -9.95 6.19 -1.52
N ALA A 47 -9.47 6.17 -2.78
CA ALA A 47 -8.11 5.76 -3.11
C ALA A 47 -7.06 6.69 -2.49
N ALA A 48 -7.25 8.01 -2.59
CA ALA A 48 -6.36 9.00 -1.99
C ALA A 48 -6.33 8.90 -0.44
N LEU A 49 -7.48 8.66 0.20
CA LEU A 49 -7.54 8.40 1.64
C LEU A 49 -6.81 7.12 2.04
N ALA A 50 -6.99 6.04 1.29
CA ALA A 50 -6.32 4.77 1.56
C ALA A 50 -4.79 4.91 1.50
N VAL A 51 -4.28 5.58 0.46
CA VAL A 51 -2.84 5.90 0.34
C VAL A 51 -2.38 6.78 1.51
N GLY A 52 -3.11 7.84 1.83
CA GLY A 52 -2.74 8.76 2.91
C GLY A 52 -2.65 8.06 4.27
N LEU A 53 -3.60 7.17 4.59
CA LEU A 53 -3.58 6.37 5.81
C LEU A 53 -2.43 5.38 5.84
N ALA A 54 -2.13 4.72 4.72
CA ALA A 54 -1.00 3.81 4.62
C ALA A 54 0.35 4.53 4.79
N ALA A 55 0.51 5.72 4.19
CA ALA A 55 1.70 6.56 4.36
C ALA A 55 1.85 7.04 5.83
N LEU A 56 0.76 7.44 6.47
CA LEU A 56 0.76 7.80 7.89
C LEU A 56 1.13 6.61 8.80
N GLY A 57 0.61 5.42 8.50
CA GLY A 57 0.95 4.19 9.23
C GLY A 57 2.44 3.84 9.15
N SER A 58 3.03 4.00 7.97
CA SER A 58 4.47 3.83 7.77
C SER A 58 5.30 4.80 8.61
N GLY A 59 4.98 6.10 8.55
CA GLY A 59 5.66 7.10 9.38
C GLY A 59 5.46 6.88 10.88
N PHE A 60 4.30 6.34 11.29
CA PHE A 60 4.07 5.92 12.67
C PHE A 60 5.05 4.83 13.09
N ALA A 61 5.25 3.81 12.27
CA ALA A 61 6.16 2.71 12.58
C ALA A 61 7.62 3.18 12.67
N GLU A 62 8.03 4.06 11.76
CA GLU A 62 9.41 4.57 11.67
C GLU A 62 9.83 5.34 12.93
N ARG A 63 8.92 6.11 13.55
CA ARG A 63 9.22 6.89 14.77
C ARG A 63 9.82 6.02 15.89
N GLY A 64 9.29 4.81 16.06
CA GLY A 64 9.68 3.90 17.13
C GLY A 64 10.97 3.15 16.77
N ILE A 65 11.08 2.74 15.52
CA ILE A 65 12.26 2.06 15.00
C ILE A 65 13.48 2.99 15.05
N GLY A 66 13.34 4.26 14.67
CA GLY A 66 14.43 5.24 14.73
C GLY A 66 14.92 5.50 16.16
N ALA A 67 13.99 5.67 17.12
CA ALA A 67 14.36 5.85 18.53
C ALA A 67 15.08 4.62 19.11
N ALA A 68 14.60 3.42 18.80
CA ALA A 68 15.23 2.17 19.22
C ALA A 68 16.60 1.94 18.55
N ALA A 69 16.72 2.26 17.26
CA ALA A 69 17.96 2.11 16.50
C ALA A 69 19.05 3.05 17.04
N VAL A 70 18.75 4.32 17.28
CA VAL A 70 19.73 5.27 17.85
C VAL A 70 20.14 4.86 19.27
N GLY A 71 19.19 4.38 20.08
CA GLY A 71 19.49 3.83 21.41
C GLY A 71 20.43 2.62 21.36
N ALA A 72 20.19 1.68 20.44
CA ALA A 72 21.05 0.51 20.26
C ALA A 72 22.45 0.88 19.72
N ILE A 73 22.54 1.86 18.81
CA ILE A 73 23.82 2.37 18.29
C ILE A 73 24.65 3.05 19.40
N ALA A 74 23.99 3.67 20.38
CA ALA A 74 24.68 4.28 21.51
C ALA A 74 25.32 3.25 22.45
N GLU A 75 24.76 2.03 22.53
CA GLU A 75 25.30 0.92 23.32
C GLU A 75 26.34 0.10 22.53
N ASP A 76 26.06 -0.20 21.27
CA ASP A 76 26.94 -0.94 20.37
C ASP A 76 26.96 -0.29 18.96
N PRO A 77 28.07 0.35 18.55
CA PRO A 77 28.16 1.02 17.25
C PRO A 77 28.04 0.05 16.07
N ASP A 78 28.29 -1.25 16.25
CA ASP A 78 28.13 -2.26 15.20
C ASP A 78 26.64 -2.51 14.85
N MET A 79 25.71 -2.02 15.67
CA MET A 79 24.26 -2.12 15.43
C MET A 79 23.74 -1.15 14.36
N LEU A 80 24.55 -0.22 13.86
CA LEU A 80 24.15 0.74 12.82
C LEU A 80 23.57 0.04 11.58
N GLY A 81 24.20 -1.04 11.12
CA GLY A 81 23.72 -1.78 9.95
C GLY A 81 22.34 -2.42 10.16
N ARG A 82 22.08 -2.96 11.36
CA ARG A 82 20.77 -3.53 11.70
C ARG A 82 19.72 -2.44 11.88
N GLY A 83 20.07 -1.32 12.51
CA GLY A 83 19.20 -0.16 12.63
C GLY A 83 18.71 0.34 11.27
N LEU A 84 19.62 0.49 10.31
CA LEU A 84 19.29 0.90 8.94
C LEU A 84 18.40 -0.11 8.21
N ILE A 85 18.64 -1.42 8.36
CA ILE A 85 17.80 -2.45 7.73
C ILE A 85 16.36 -2.41 8.27
N LEU A 86 16.18 -2.13 9.56
CA LEU A 86 14.85 -2.07 10.17
C LEU A 86 14.08 -0.80 9.78
N THR A 87 14.74 0.34 9.54
CA THR A 87 14.08 1.57 9.05
C THR A 87 13.66 1.45 7.58
N VAL A 88 14.35 0.64 6.78
CA VAL A 88 13.99 0.42 5.37
C VAL A 88 12.66 -0.32 5.22
N LEU A 89 12.26 -1.17 6.19
CA LEU A 89 10.99 -1.90 6.13
C LEU A 89 9.77 -0.97 5.99
N PRO A 90 9.52 0.00 6.90
CA PRO A 90 8.46 0.98 6.69
C PRO A 90 8.72 1.87 5.46
N GLU A 91 9.96 2.25 5.15
CA GLU A 91 10.25 3.08 3.98
C GLU A 91 9.78 2.44 2.65
N THR A 92 9.93 1.12 2.50
CA THR A 92 9.39 0.42 1.33
C THR A 92 7.86 0.55 1.22
N LEU A 93 7.12 0.49 2.32
CA LEU A 93 5.67 0.68 2.31
C LEU A 93 5.29 2.10 1.87
N VAL A 94 6.02 3.11 2.33
CA VAL A 94 5.78 4.51 1.93
C VAL A 94 6.04 4.71 0.44
N ILE A 95 7.06 4.06 -0.12
CA ILE A 95 7.35 4.14 -1.56
C ILE A 95 6.25 3.44 -2.37
N LEU A 96 5.77 2.27 -1.93
CA LEU A 96 4.70 1.56 -2.64
C LEU A 96 3.39 2.36 -2.70
N THR A 97 3.04 3.07 -1.62
CA THR A 97 1.84 3.93 -1.60
C THR A 97 2.03 5.16 -2.48
N LEU A 98 3.22 5.77 -2.45
CA LEU A 98 3.57 6.90 -3.33
C LEU A 98 3.45 6.52 -4.81
N VAL A 99 4.00 5.36 -5.21
CA VAL A 99 3.90 4.87 -6.59
C VAL A 99 2.44 4.61 -6.98
N THR A 100 1.64 4.08 -6.05
CA THR A 100 0.21 3.80 -6.30
C THR A 100 -0.56 5.07 -6.66
N VAL A 101 -0.22 6.24 -6.08
CA VAL A 101 -0.85 7.52 -6.46
C VAL A 101 -0.66 7.77 -7.95
N PHE A 102 0.58 7.72 -8.45
CA PHE A 102 0.89 8.00 -9.85
C PHE A 102 0.32 6.97 -10.85
N VAL A 103 0.01 5.76 -10.39
CA VAL A 103 -0.56 4.70 -11.24
C VAL A 103 -2.08 4.76 -11.28
N VAL A 104 -2.71 5.17 -10.19
CA VAL A 104 -4.18 5.21 -10.05
C VAL A 104 -4.78 6.54 -10.51
N THR A 105 -4.06 7.66 -10.34
CA THR A 105 -4.48 8.99 -10.82
C THR A 105 -4.08 9.21 -12.26
#